data_AF-A0A954ZVL6-F1
#
_entry.id   AF-A0A954ZVL6-F1
#
_cell.length_a   1.000
_cell.length_b   1.000
_cell.length_c   1.000
_cell.angle_alpha   90.00
_cell.angle_beta   90.00
_cell.angle_gamma   90.00
#
_symmetry.space_group_name_H-M   'P 1'
#
loop_
_entity.id
_entity.type
_entity.pdbx_description
1 polymer ?
#
loop_
_entity_poly.entity_id
_entity_poly.type
_entity_poly.pdbx_seq_one_letter_code
_entity_poly.pdbx_strand_id
1 'polypeptide(L)'
;MRHNRLPRSSRRPLLLMLAMLLLAGITPRLQAQLTPERLYFGVGQRLVVMVGMPEESTAEPSIVLYKAGSLEEVSRAPAARGRCDLSSLFPMLWGEKPREVMLAQLYLDDRAYGAPLVLQPLVTPNPAVRVDPKSLAVSEAQDAEVIFDDDRRESLKAQGRPMSEEDSERVFSGLRVYIEQEAVVQTSMGEIAFRMRPDAAPNTAYNFMHLVQGGFYTNIIFHRVVAQLADGRPFVIQVGDPSGTGSGGPGYAIDLEKSTLPHDFGVLSMARAADPDTNGSQVFVCLSKEGTSFLDGRYTSFAQAISGADVILKIAQVAVDGNDRPFDPPMIRRAFLRDAPPIPERALPVRRDAASAPTSNEPDR
;
A
#
# COMPACT_ATOMS: atom_id res chain seq x y z
N MET A 1 -7.46 80.59 23.21
CA MET A 1 -8.21 81.01 22.01
C MET A 1 -7.55 80.39 20.78
N ARG A 2 -8.36 79.63 20.03
CA ARG A 2 -8.33 79.34 18.59
C ARG A 2 -7.01 79.35 17.79
N HIS A 3 -6.95 78.27 17.00
CA HIS A 3 -6.39 78.11 15.66
C HIS A 3 -4.91 77.78 15.53
N ASN A 4 -4.65 76.48 15.34
CA ASN A 4 -3.60 76.09 14.41
C ASN A 4 -4.13 75.06 13.40
N ARG A 5 -3.73 75.30 12.15
CA ARG A 5 -4.37 74.85 10.91
C ARG A 5 -3.99 73.40 10.58
N LEU A 6 -4.98 72.60 10.18
CA LEU A 6 -4.78 71.34 9.46
C LEU A 6 -4.21 71.64 8.05
N PRO A 7 -3.17 70.93 7.58
CA PRO A 7 -2.82 70.95 6.17
C PRO A 7 -3.74 70.03 5.37
N ARG A 8 -4.12 70.54 4.20
CA ARG A 8 -5.06 69.98 3.23
C ARG A 8 -4.56 68.65 2.65
N SER A 9 -5.43 67.64 2.68
CA SER A 9 -5.29 66.40 1.93
C SER A 9 -5.38 66.66 0.42
N SER A 10 -4.27 66.52 -0.30
CA SER A 10 -4.26 66.46 -1.75
C SER A 10 -4.74 65.08 -2.22
N ARG A 11 -5.93 65.06 -2.84
CA ARG A 11 -6.41 63.94 -3.65
C ARG A 11 -5.56 63.79 -4.91
N ARG A 12 -5.21 62.54 -5.24
CA ARG A 12 -5.17 61.87 -6.58
C ARG A 12 -3.98 60.89 -6.67
N PRO A 13 -4.07 59.80 -7.44
CA PRO A 13 -5.21 58.93 -7.69
C PRO A 13 -4.89 57.46 -7.37
N LEU A 14 -5.96 56.68 -7.27
CA LEU A 14 -6.04 55.24 -7.16
C LEU A 14 -5.22 54.57 -8.30
N LEU A 15 -3.99 54.15 -8.03
CA LEU A 15 -3.26 53.23 -8.90
C LEU A 15 -3.74 51.81 -8.57
N LEU A 16 -4.91 51.46 -9.13
CA LEU A 16 -5.32 50.07 -9.26
C LEU A 16 -4.35 49.42 -10.25
N MET A 17 -3.18 49.00 -9.78
CA MET A 17 -2.32 48.09 -10.53
C MET A 17 -3.06 46.76 -10.57
N LEU A 18 -3.72 46.57 -11.71
CA LEU A 18 -4.18 45.33 -12.26
C LEU A 18 -3.14 44.23 -12.02
N ALA A 19 -3.30 43.44 -10.96
CA ALA A 19 -2.62 42.16 -10.80
C ALA A 19 -3.28 41.16 -11.78
N MET A 20 -3.18 41.45 -13.07
CA MET A 20 -3.53 40.53 -14.14
C MET A 20 -2.36 39.58 -14.35
N LEU A 21 -2.63 38.30 -14.11
CA LEU A 21 -1.99 37.16 -14.75
C LEU A 21 -0.46 37.11 -14.76
N LEU A 22 0.10 36.66 -13.64
CA LEU A 22 1.21 35.69 -13.65
C LEU A 22 0.76 34.37 -13.03
N LEU A 23 -0.45 33.93 -13.41
CA LEU A 23 -0.92 32.55 -13.22
C LEU A 23 -0.61 31.64 -14.42
N ALA A 24 0.19 32.10 -15.39
CA ALA A 24 0.65 31.33 -16.55
C ALA A 24 1.81 30.37 -16.19
N GLY A 25 1.70 29.70 -15.05
CA GLY A 25 2.69 28.77 -14.52
C GLY A 25 2.12 27.71 -13.57
N ILE A 26 0.82 27.73 -13.27
CA ILE A 26 0.16 26.60 -12.62
C ILE A 26 -0.05 25.54 -13.71
N THR A 27 1.00 24.77 -13.91
CA THR A 27 1.19 23.82 -15.00
C THR A 27 -0.02 22.88 -15.24
N PRO A 28 -0.35 22.53 -16.50
CA PRO A 28 -1.39 21.56 -16.88
C PRO A 28 -1.16 20.11 -16.37
N ARG A 29 -0.14 19.89 -15.53
CA ARG A 29 0.21 18.62 -14.90
C ARG A 29 -0.91 18.01 -14.04
N LEU A 30 -1.85 18.82 -13.55
CA LEU A 30 -2.95 18.36 -12.68
C LEU A 30 -4.15 17.74 -13.42
N GLN A 31 -4.16 17.69 -14.76
CA GLN A 31 -5.36 17.29 -15.51
C GLN A 31 -5.21 16.00 -16.35
N ALA A 32 -3.99 15.48 -16.53
CA ALA A 32 -3.76 14.25 -17.29
C ALA A 32 -3.66 13.03 -16.37
N GLN A 33 -4.65 12.14 -16.43
CA GLN A 33 -4.78 10.99 -15.52
C GLN A 33 -5.60 9.88 -16.18
N LEU A 34 -5.22 8.62 -15.92
CA LEU A 34 -6.10 7.48 -16.18
C LEU A 34 -7.02 7.25 -14.98
N THR A 35 -8.31 7.08 -15.20
CA THR A 35 -9.25 6.75 -14.11
C THR A 35 -10.08 5.54 -14.52
N PRO A 36 -10.12 4.47 -13.71
CA PRO A 36 -10.97 3.33 -14.04
C PRO A 36 -12.43 3.70 -13.84
N GLU A 37 -13.31 3.24 -14.73
CA GLU A 37 -14.77 3.49 -14.59
C GLU A 37 -15.36 2.82 -13.34
N ARG A 38 -14.72 1.75 -12.88
CA ARG A 38 -15.09 0.97 -11.68
C ARG A 38 -13.90 0.21 -11.17
N LEU A 39 -14.01 -0.30 -9.94
CA LEU A 39 -12.95 -1.03 -9.28
C LEU A 39 -12.73 -2.45 -9.83
N TYR A 40 -13.77 -3.13 -10.30
CA TYR A 40 -13.73 -4.54 -10.67
C TYR A 40 -14.15 -4.80 -12.11
N PHE A 41 -13.38 -5.64 -12.80
CA PHE A 41 -13.65 -6.13 -14.15
C PHE A 41 -13.55 -7.64 -14.18
N GLY A 42 -14.67 -8.33 -14.36
CA GLY A 42 -14.68 -9.78 -14.50
C GLY A 42 -14.00 -10.24 -15.79
N VAL A 43 -13.54 -11.49 -15.83
CA VAL A 43 -12.90 -12.07 -17.03
C VAL A 43 -13.73 -11.83 -18.29
N GLY A 44 -13.08 -11.35 -19.36
CA GLY A 44 -13.71 -11.11 -20.66
C GLY A 44 -14.59 -9.85 -20.72
N GLN A 45 -14.75 -9.11 -19.61
CA GLN A 45 -15.45 -7.84 -19.63
C GLN A 45 -14.58 -6.73 -20.26
N ARG A 46 -15.24 -5.72 -20.82
CA ARG A 46 -14.55 -4.52 -21.31
C ARG A 46 -13.91 -3.78 -20.14
N LEU A 47 -12.60 -3.56 -20.21
CA LEU A 47 -11.82 -2.84 -19.20
C LEU A 47 -11.76 -1.37 -19.59
N VAL A 48 -12.84 -0.65 -19.29
CA VAL A 48 -12.97 0.76 -19.66
C VAL A 48 -12.31 1.67 -18.62
N VAL A 49 -11.46 2.57 -19.11
CA VAL A 49 -10.82 3.65 -18.37
C VAL A 49 -11.09 4.98 -19.04
N MET A 50 -11.04 6.05 -18.27
CA MET A 50 -11.07 7.43 -18.75
C MET A 50 -9.64 7.93 -18.93
N VAL A 51 -9.33 8.39 -20.14
CA VAL A 51 -8.12 9.15 -20.48
C VAL A 51 -8.44 10.63 -20.30
N GLY A 52 -8.18 11.14 -19.10
CA GLY A 52 -8.28 12.56 -18.77
C GLY A 52 -7.08 13.31 -19.33
N MET A 53 -7.32 14.45 -19.97
CA MET A 53 -6.31 15.34 -20.55
C MET A 53 -6.80 16.78 -20.49
N PRO A 54 -5.90 17.78 -20.39
CA PRO A 54 -6.27 19.20 -20.51
C PRO A 54 -7.06 19.47 -21.80
N GLU A 55 -8.08 20.33 -21.74
CA GLU A 55 -8.95 20.59 -22.90
C GLU A 55 -8.18 21.12 -24.11
N GLU A 56 -7.21 21.98 -23.85
CA GLU A 56 -6.32 22.64 -24.82
C GLU A 56 -5.21 21.71 -25.36
N SER A 57 -5.08 20.49 -24.83
CA SER A 57 -4.00 19.58 -25.22
C SER A 57 -4.23 18.97 -26.60
N THR A 58 -3.29 19.18 -27.52
CA THR A 58 -3.22 18.53 -28.84
C THR A 58 -2.32 17.29 -28.86
N ALA A 59 -1.66 16.97 -27.74
CA ALA A 59 -0.78 15.82 -27.63
C ALA A 59 -1.52 14.50 -27.90
N GLU A 60 -0.81 13.52 -28.45
CA GLU A 60 -1.38 12.20 -28.74
C GLU A 60 -1.23 11.29 -27.51
N PRO A 61 -2.33 10.79 -26.91
CA PRO A 61 -2.22 9.92 -25.77
C PRO A 61 -1.82 8.50 -26.19
N SER A 62 -0.89 7.91 -25.44
CA SER A 62 -0.60 6.49 -25.49
C SER A 62 -0.61 5.91 -24.08
N ILE A 63 -0.85 4.61 -23.98
CA ILE A 63 -0.83 3.88 -22.72
C ILE A 63 0.25 2.83 -22.81
N VAL A 64 1.04 2.72 -21.74
CA VAL A 64 2.11 1.73 -21.63
C VAL A 64 1.82 0.82 -20.44
N LEU A 65 1.92 -0.48 -20.68
CA LEU A 65 1.84 -1.49 -19.64
C LEU A 65 3.23 -1.86 -19.14
N TYR A 66 3.39 -1.89 -17.83
CA TYR A 66 4.61 -2.32 -17.16
C TYR A 66 4.31 -3.50 -16.23
N LYS A 67 5.30 -4.40 -16.07
CA LYS A 67 5.30 -5.32 -14.92
C LYS A 67 5.53 -4.51 -13.65
N ALA A 68 4.69 -4.66 -12.64
CA ALA A 68 4.75 -3.81 -11.44
C ALA A 68 6.06 -3.99 -10.63
N GLY A 69 6.63 -5.20 -10.60
CA GLY A 69 7.84 -5.48 -9.82
C GLY A 69 9.16 -5.08 -10.50
N SER A 70 9.29 -5.31 -11.82
CA SER A 70 10.51 -5.00 -12.57
C SER A 70 10.48 -3.66 -13.29
N LEU A 71 9.30 -3.07 -13.48
CA LEU A 71 9.07 -1.90 -14.34
C LEU A 71 9.52 -2.12 -15.80
N GLU A 72 9.57 -3.37 -16.24
CA GLU A 72 9.78 -3.73 -17.63
C GLU A 72 8.54 -3.34 -18.45
N GLU A 73 8.75 -2.58 -19.54
CA GLU A 73 7.70 -2.26 -20.51
C GLU A 73 7.26 -3.55 -21.23
N VAL A 74 5.98 -3.88 -21.12
CA VAL A 74 5.38 -5.07 -21.72
C VAL A 74 4.80 -4.75 -23.09
N SER A 75 4.09 -3.63 -23.19
CA SER A 75 3.42 -3.22 -24.43
C SER A 75 3.04 -1.74 -24.36
N ARG A 76 2.95 -1.11 -25.53
CA ARG A 76 2.50 0.27 -25.73
C ARG A 76 1.44 0.31 -26.82
N ALA A 77 0.38 1.06 -26.59
CA ALA A 77 -0.67 1.26 -27.59
C ALA A 77 -1.13 2.74 -27.61
N PRO A 78 -1.44 3.29 -28.80
CA PRO A 78 -2.13 4.58 -28.88
C PRO A 78 -3.50 4.48 -28.22
N ALA A 79 -3.91 5.56 -27.57
CA ALA A 79 -5.22 5.67 -26.92
C ALA A 79 -6.01 6.83 -27.52
N ALA A 80 -7.31 6.87 -27.27
CA ALA A 80 -8.15 8.02 -27.57
C ALA A 80 -8.46 8.78 -26.28
N ARG A 81 -8.60 10.10 -26.37
CA ARG A 81 -9.11 10.93 -25.28
C ARG A 81 -10.50 10.44 -24.86
N GLY A 82 -10.79 10.48 -23.56
CA GLY A 82 -12.08 10.04 -23.01
C GLY A 82 -12.12 8.54 -22.74
N ARG A 83 -13.23 7.87 -23.08
CA ARG A 83 -13.41 6.44 -22.78
C ARG A 83 -12.52 5.57 -23.65
N CYS A 84 -11.64 4.80 -23.03
CA CYS A 84 -10.71 3.88 -23.67
C CYS A 84 -10.87 2.47 -23.10
N ASP A 85 -10.91 1.44 -23.94
CA ASP A 85 -11.02 0.04 -23.51
C ASP A 85 -9.64 -0.63 -23.52
N LEU A 86 -9.03 -0.76 -22.35
CA LEU A 86 -7.71 -1.39 -22.20
C LEU A 86 -7.73 -2.84 -22.65
N SER A 87 -8.84 -3.56 -22.53
CA SER A 87 -8.89 -4.97 -22.94
C SER A 87 -8.82 -5.14 -24.46
N SER A 88 -9.24 -4.12 -25.21
CA SER A 88 -9.09 -4.09 -26.67
C SER A 88 -7.68 -3.69 -27.09
N LEU A 89 -7.07 -2.73 -26.39
CA LEU A 89 -5.67 -2.33 -26.64
C LEU A 89 -4.67 -3.41 -26.24
N PHE A 90 -4.98 -4.15 -25.19
CA PHE A 90 -4.11 -5.13 -24.56
C PHE A 90 -4.85 -6.46 -24.33
N PRO A 91 -5.12 -7.25 -25.39
CA PRO A 91 -5.83 -8.51 -25.27
C PRO A 91 -5.16 -9.53 -24.33
N MET A 92 -3.84 -9.40 -24.12
CA MET A 92 -3.09 -10.24 -23.18
C MET A 92 -3.57 -10.11 -21.72
N LEU A 93 -4.29 -9.02 -21.36
CA LEU A 93 -4.88 -8.87 -20.02
C LEU A 93 -5.87 -9.99 -19.65
N TRP A 94 -6.48 -10.62 -20.65
CA TRP A 94 -7.38 -11.78 -20.45
C TRP A 94 -6.72 -13.12 -20.78
N GLY A 95 -5.44 -13.13 -21.16
CA GLY A 95 -4.67 -14.33 -21.52
C GLY A 95 -4.47 -15.31 -20.36
N GLU A 96 -3.99 -16.52 -20.68
CA GLU A 96 -4.11 -17.67 -19.79
C GLU A 96 -3.10 -17.71 -18.62
N LYS A 97 -1.79 -17.43 -18.78
CA LYS A 97 -0.78 -17.53 -17.68
C LYS A 97 0.54 -16.77 -17.99
N PRO A 98 1.36 -16.40 -16.97
CA PRO A 98 1.05 -16.11 -15.57
C PRO A 98 0.52 -14.68 -15.39
N ARG A 99 -0.35 -14.49 -14.39
CA ARG A 99 -1.04 -13.21 -14.16
C ARG A 99 -0.35 -12.47 -13.02
N GLU A 100 0.57 -11.60 -13.39
CA GLU A 100 1.27 -10.69 -12.49
C GLU A 100 0.51 -9.36 -12.39
N VAL A 101 0.79 -8.59 -11.33
CA VAL A 101 0.28 -7.22 -11.24
C VAL A 101 0.96 -6.37 -12.31
N MET A 102 0.16 -5.66 -13.09
CA MET A 102 0.65 -4.71 -14.09
C MET A 102 0.30 -3.29 -13.72
N LEU A 103 1.06 -2.35 -14.28
CA LEU A 103 0.82 -0.92 -14.17
C LEU A 103 0.48 -0.37 -15.56
N ALA A 104 -0.60 0.41 -15.68
CA ALA A 104 -0.90 1.16 -16.89
C ALA A 104 -0.59 2.64 -16.67
N GLN A 105 0.38 3.18 -17.43
CA GLN A 105 0.80 4.57 -17.35
C GLN A 105 0.33 5.32 -18.60
N LEU A 106 -0.27 6.50 -18.40
CA LEU A 106 -0.56 7.42 -19.50
C LEU A 106 0.70 8.16 -19.91
N TYR A 107 0.91 8.23 -21.21
CA TYR A 107 1.87 9.08 -21.88
C TYR A 107 1.13 10.05 -22.79
N LEU A 108 1.53 11.32 -22.78
CA LEU A 108 1.16 12.27 -23.81
C LEU A 108 2.44 12.58 -24.57
N ASP A 109 2.44 12.22 -25.86
CA ASP A 109 3.66 12.09 -26.66
C ASP A 109 4.67 11.16 -25.94
N ASP A 110 5.86 11.66 -25.57
CA ASP A 110 6.92 10.87 -24.91
C ASP A 110 7.03 11.07 -23.39
N ARG A 111 6.05 11.75 -22.77
CA ARG A 111 6.12 12.07 -21.33
C ARG A 111 5.02 11.38 -20.53
N ALA A 112 5.39 10.76 -19.42
CA ALA A 112 4.47 10.10 -18.49
C ALA A 112 3.69 11.13 -17.66
N TYR A 113 2.38 10.90 -17.49
CA TYR A 113 1.48 11.77 -16.71
C TYR A 113 0.57 10.97 -15.79
N GLY A 114 0.29 11.55 -14.62
CA GLY A 114 -0.60 10.98 -13.62
C GLY A 114 -0.04 9.74 -12.93
N ALA A 115 -0.71 9.35 -11.86
CA ALA A 115 -0.47 8.08 -11.20
C ALA A 115 -0.84 6.92 -12.14
N PRO A 116 -0.03 5.86 -12.22
CA PRO A 116 -0.41 4.69 -13.02
C PRO A 116 -1.62 3.99 -12.41
N LEU A 117 -2.36 3.24 -13.25
CA LEU A 117 -3.35 2.29 -12.76
C LEU A 117 -2.68 0.98 -12.37
N VAL A 118 -3.00 0.47 -11.19
CA VAL A 118 -2.69 -0.91 -10.81
C VAL A 118 -3.74 -1.82 -11.42
N LEU A 119 -3.30 -2.79 -12.21
CA LEU A 119 -4.10 -3.89 -12.75
C LEU A 119 -3.79 -5.15 -11.93
N GLN A 120 -4.55 -5.37 -10.87
CA GLN A 120 -4.32 -6.46 -9.92
C GLN A 120 -5.19 -7.69 -10.29
N PRO A 121 -4.56 -8.84 -10.62
CA PRO A 121 -5.28 -10.10 -10.78
C PRO A 121 -6.00 -10.52 -9.50
N LEU A 122 -7.27 -10.87 -9.64
CA LEU A 122 -8.07 -11.46 -8.57
C LEU A 122 -8.07 -12.97 -8.76
N VAL A 123 -7.16 -13.59 -8.04
CA VAL A 123 -7.02 -15.04 -7.98
C VAL A 123 -7.68 -15.50 -6.69
N THR A 124 -8.53 -16.53 -6.77
CA THR A 124 -9.19 -17.11 -5.62
C THR A 124 -8.13 -17.49 -4.58
N PRO A 125 -8.31 -17.07 -3.32
CA PRO A 125 -7.41 -17.46 -2.25
C PRO A 125 -7.42 -19.00 -2.14
N ASN A 126 -6.40 -19.56 -1.49
CA ASN A 126 -6.50 -20.95 -1.05
C ASN A 126 -7.80 -21.05 -0.24
N PRO A 127 -8.72 -21.99 -0.56
CA PRO A 127 -9.93 -22.13 0.22
C PRO A 127 -9.55 -22.34 1.68
N ALA A 128 -10.33 -21.77 2.60
CA ALA A 128 -10.14 -21.98 4.03
C ALA A 128 -10.42 -23.46 4.34
N VAL A 129 -9.42 -24.32 4.17
CA VAL A 129 -9.47 -25.72 4.57
C VAL A 129 -9.17 -25.75 6.05
N ARG A 130 -10.13 -25.31 6.87
CA ARG A 130 -10.14 -25.61 8.30
C ARG A 130 -10.53 -27.07 8.46
N VAL A 131 -9.61 -27.95 8.12
CA VAL A 131 -9.71 -29.36 8.44
C VAL A 131 -8.60 -29.61 9.45
N ASP A 132 -8.88 -29.32 10.72
CA ASP A 132 -8.06 -29.90 11.77
C ASP A 132 -8.29 -31.42 11.67
N PRO A 133 -7.26 -32.23 11.35
CA PRO A 133 -7.41 -33.68 11.28
C PRO A 133 -7.90 -34.28 12.61
N LYS A 134 -7.65 -33.60 13.74
CA LYS A 134 -8.18 -33.99 15.06
C LYS A 134 -9.66 -33.66 15.23
N SER A 135 -10.17 -32.65 14.52
CA SER A 135 -11.59 -32.32 14.47
C SER A 135 -12.39 -33.21 13.50
N LEU A 136 -11.70 -33.89 12.58
CA LEU A 136 -12.27 -34.97 11.75
C LEU A 136 -12.38 -36.31 12.49
N ALA A 137 -11.66 -36.46 13.61
CA ALA A 137 -11.86 -37.62 14.46
C ALA A 137 -13.22 -37.46 15.15
N VAL A 138 -14.23 -38.14 14.61
CA VAL A 138 -15.43 -38.45 15.38
C VAL A 138 -14.94 -39.11 16.66
N SER A 139 -15.33 -38.58 17.82
CA SER A 139 -15.02 -39.15 19.11
C SER A 139 -15.22 -40.67 19.08
N GLU A 140 -14.13 -41.44 19.21
CA GLU A 140 -14.18 -42.88 19.49
C GLU A 140 -14.55 -43.10 20.96
N ALA A 141 -15.56 -42.39 21.47
CA ALA A 141 -16.16 -42.79 22.73
C ALA A 141 -16.68 -44.21 22.52
N GLN A 142 -16.11 -45.18 23.25
CA GLN A 142 -16.51 -46.59 23.20
C GLN A 142 -18.00 -46.81 23.53
N ASP A 143 -18.66 -45.76 24.06
CA ASP A 143 -20.03 -45.77 24.55
C ASP A 143 -20.99 -44.94 23.67
N ALA A 144 -20.54 -44.45 22.50
CA ALA A 144 -21.42 -43.71 21.59
C ALA A 144 -22.38 -44.65 20.85
N GLU A 145 -23.66 -44.59 21.19
CA GLU A 145 -24.71 -45.38 20.54
C GLU A 145 -24.99 -44.85 19.12
N VAL A 146 -24.89 -45.72 18.12
CA VAL A 146 -25.19 -45.38 16.73
C VAL A 146 -26.72 -45.30 16.56
N ILE A 147 -27.25 -44.09 16.44
CA ILE A 147 -28.71 -43.83 16.44
C ILE A 147 -29.35 -44.11 15.06
N PHE A 148 -28.57 -44.34 14.01
CA PHE A 148 -29.07 -44.59 12.65
C PHE A 148 -28.33 -45.75 11.98
N ASP A 149 -29.08 -46.79 11.63
CA ASP A 149 -28.61 -48.04 11.03
C ASP A 149 -28.46 -47.92 9.49
N ASP A 150 -27.91 -46.80 9.03
CA ASP A 150 -27.73 -46.50 7.61
C ASP A 150 -26.24 -46.34 7.31
N ASP A 151 -25.71 -47.26 6.49
CA ASP A 151 -24.45 -47.38 5.71
C ASP A 151 -23.35 -46.29 5.76
N ARG A 152 -23.18 -45.57 6.86
CA ARG A 152 -22.11 -44.55 7.01
C ARG A 152 -20.71 -45.15 7.09
N ARG A 153 -20.55 -46.47 7.12
CA ARG A 153 -19.24 -47.11 6.93
C ARG A 153 -18.66 -46.88 5.53
N GLU A 154 -19.49 -46.72 4.50
CA GLU A 154 -19.00 -46.24 3.19
C GLU A 154 -18.73 -44.73 3.22
N SER A 155 -19.52 -43.95 3.96
CA SER A 155 -19.24 -42.52 4.20
C SER A 155 -17.92 -42.28 4.97
N LEU A 156 -17.48 -43.22 5.80
CA LEU A 156 -16.17 -43.20 6.48
C LEU A 156 -15.00 -43.42 5.50
N LYS A 157 -15.22 -44.14 4.39
CA LYS A 157 -14.24 -44.27 3.30
C LYS A 157 -14.27 -43.10 2.33
N ALA A 158 -15.35 -42.31 2.32
CA ALA A 158 -15.42 -41.02 1.65
C ALA A 158 -14.66 -39.92 2.42
N GLN A 159 -13.53 -40.25 3.04
CA GLN A 159 -12.52 -39.27 3.40
C GLN A 159 -11.97 -38.69 2.11
N GLY A 160 -12.64 -37.64 1.60
CA GLY A 160 -12.02 -36.76 0.63
C GLY A 160 -10.68 -36.34 1.20
N ARG A 161 -9.60 -36.68 0.49
CA ARG A 161 -8.26 -36.18 0.86
C ARG A 161 -8.39 -34.67 1.05
N PRO A 162 -7.80 -34.08 2.11
CA PRO A 162 -7.70 -32.62 2.17
C PRO A 162 -7.11 -32.16 0.85
N MET A 163 -7.82 -31.23 0.18
CA MET A 163 -7.38 -30.70 -1.10
C MET A 163 -5.96 -30.16 -0.90
N SER A 164 -4.98 -30.72 -1.61
CA SER A 164 -3.61 -30.24 -1.50
C SER A 164 -3.51 -28.84 -2.11
N GLU A 165 -2.49 -28.05 -1.75
CA GLU A 165 -2.23 -26.77 -2.43
C GLU A 165 -2.09 -26.96 -3.96
N GLU A 166 -1.61 -28.14 -4.39
CA GLU A 166 -1.47 -28.52 -5.80
C GLU A 166 -2.82 -28.85 -6.47
N ASP A 167 -3.82 -29.30 -5.71
CA ASP A 167 -5.15 -29.65 -6.21
C ASP A 167 -6.07 -28.43 -6.39
N SER A 168 -5.77 -27.31 -5.73
CA SER A 168 -6.59 -26.11 -5.83
C SER A 168 -6.30 -25.38 -7.15
N GLU A 169 -7.18 -25.54 -8.14
CA GLU A 169 -7.16 -24.64 -9.29
C GLU A 169 -7.44 -23.22 -8.81
N ARG A 170 -6.39 -22.40 -8.80
CA ARG A 170 -6.47 -20.97 -8.55
C ARG A 170 -7.35 -20.31 -9.63
N VAL A 171 -8.62 -20.11 -9.31
CA VAL A 171 -9.56 -19.48 -10.26
C VAL A 171 -9.25 -18.00 -10.36
N PHE A 172 -9.06 -17.51 -11.59
CA PHE A 172 -8.98 -16.08 -11.86
C PHE A 172 -10.37 -15.55 -12.16
N SER A 173 -10.82 -14.60 -11.34
CA SER A 173 -12.15 -14.02 -11.46
C SER A 173 -12.16 -12.71 -12.26
N GLY A 174 -11.01 -12.04 -12.36
CA GLY A 174 -10.89 -10.79 -13.10
C GLY A 174 -9.79 -9.88 -12.56
N LEU A 175 -9.91 -8.59 -12.82
CA LEU A 175 -8.97 -7.55 -12.40
C LEU A 175 -9.62 -6.60 -11.42
N ARG A 176 -8.89 -6.27 -10.35
CA ARG A 176 -9.12 -5.07 -9.54
C ARG A 176 -8.27 -3.95 -10.11
N VAL A 177 -8.90 -2.84 -10.50
CA VAL A 177 -8.22 -1.71 -11.13
C VAL A 177 -8.42 -0.45 -10.31
N TYR A 178 -7.31 0.17 -9.90
CA TYR A 178 -7.31 1.38 -9.09
C TYR A 178 -6.11 2.24 -9.41
N ILE A 179 -6.20 3.53 -9.08
CA ILE A 179 -5.07 4.46 -9.19
C ILE A 179 -4.03 4.06 -8.14
N GLU A 180 -2.77 3.98 -8.51
CA GLU A 180 -1.69 3.71 -7.56
C GLU A 180 -1.51 4.90 -6.61
N GLN A 181 -1.41 4.60 -5.31
CA GLN A 181 -1.28 5.60 -4.27
C GLN A 181 -0.11 5.28 -3.34
N GLU A 182 0.46 6.32 -2.76
CA GLU A 182 1.44 6.26 -1.69
C GLU A 182 0.76 6.61 -0.37
N ALA A 183 1.13 5.92 0.72
CA ALA A 183 0.64 6.23 2.05
C ALA A 183 1.59 7.20 2.75
N VAL A 184 1.05 8.34 3.18
CA VAL A 184 1.78 9.33 3.97
C VAL A 184 1.36 9.20 5.43
N VAL A 185 2.33 8.91 6.29
CA VAL A 185 2.13 8.67 7.72
C VAL A 185 2.78 9.80 8.50
N GLN A 186 1.94 10.67 9.07
CA GLN A 186 2.37 11.79 9.90
C GLN A 186 2.45 11.33 11.35
N THR A 187 3.66 11.25 11.88
CA THR A 187 3.93 10.84 13.26
C THR A 187 4.22 12.03 14.16
N SER A 188 4.29 11.81 15.47
CA SER A 188 4.82 12.80 16.42
C SER A 188 6.30 13.13 16.21
N MET A 189 7.04 12.29 15.46
CA MET A 189 8.48 12.42 15.22
C MET A 189 8.83 12.88 13.79
N GLY A 190 7.83 13.10 12.94
CA GLY A 190 8.00 13.49 11.54
C GLY A 190 7.14 12.66 10.59
N GLU A 191 7.33 12.86 9.28
CA GLU A 191 6.55 12.20 8.23
C GLU A 191 7.33 11.05 7.60
N ILE A 192 6.64 9.94 7.32
CA ILE A 192 7.16 8.80 6.56
C ILE A 192 6.20 8.54 5.39
N ALA A 193 6.71 8.52 4.16
CA ALA A 193 5.92 8.12 3.01
C ALA A 193 6.31 6.70 2.57
N PHE A 194 5.30 5.87 2.32
CA PHE A 194 5.44 4.48 1.88
C PHE A 194 4.86 4.30 0.48
N ARG A 195 5.63 3.67 -0.41
CA ARG A 195 5.11 3.12 -1.66
C ARG A 195 4.62 1.70 -1.42
N MET A 196 3.38 1.42 -1.82
CA MET A 196 2.83 0.08 -1.78
C MET A 196 3.52 -0.83 -2.79
N ARG A 197 3.59 -2.13 -2.50
CA ARG A 197 4.18 -3.17 -3.36
C ARG A 197 3.13 -4.20 -3.73
N PRO A 198 2.12 -3.81 -4.54
CA PRO A 198 1.07 -4.74 -4.96
C PRO A 198 1.62 -5.86 -5.85
N ASP A 199 2.81 -5.70 -6.44
CA ASP A 199 3.53 -6.78 -7.11
C ASP A 199 3.98 -7.91 -6.18
N ALA A 200 4.18 -7.61 -4.89
CA ALA A 200 4.66 -8.55 -3.89
C ALA A 200 3.52 -9.11 -3.01
N ALA A 201 2.61 -8.23 -2.58
CA ALA A 201 1.48 -8.60 -1.71
C ALA A 201 0.24 -7.74 -2.01
N PRO A 202 -0.45 -8.02 -3.14
CA PRO A 202 -1.53 -7.17 -3.66
C PRO A 202 -2.74 -7.03 -2.73
N ASN A 203 -3.18 -8.09 -2.07
CA ASN A 203 -4.35 -8.02 -1.18
C ASN A 203 -4.02 -7.30 0.12
N THR A 204 -2.81 -7.52 0.65
CA THR A 204 -2.33 -6.91 1.88
C THR A 204 -2.07 -5.41 1.71
N ALA A 205 -1.43 -5.02 0.60
CA ALA A 205 -1.27 -3.61 0.24
C ALA A 205 -2.62 -2.89 0.13
N TYR A 206 -3.60 -3.53 -0.53
CA TYR A 206 -4.94 -2.97 -0.65
C TYR A 206 -5.67 -2.86 0.70
N ASN A 207 -5.56 -3.88 1.57
CA ASN A 207 -6.11 -3.84 2.92
C ASN A 207 -5.55 -2.66 3.73
N PHE A 208 -4.22 -2.47 3.70
CA PHE A 208 -3.58 -1.36 4.38
C PHE A 208 -4.07 0.00 3.86
N MET A 209 -4.13 0.17 2.53
CA MET A 209 -4.68 1.39 1.91
C MET A 209 -6.12 1.65 2.36
N HIS A 210 -6.96 0.61 2.39
CA HIS A 210 -8.35 0.74 2.82
C HIS A 210 -8.47 1.22 4.28
N LEU A 211 -7.67 0.67 5.19
CA LEU A 211 -7.60 1.10 6.58
C LEU A 211 -7.10 2.55 6.72
N VAL A 212 -6.08 2.95 5.96
CA VAL A 212 -5.59 4.33 5.92
C VAL A 212 -6.68 5.28 5.43
N GLN A 213 -7.37 4.94 4.35
CA GLN A 213 -8.45 5.77 3.79
C GLN A 213 -9.62 5.92 4.78
N GLY A 214 -9.94 4.87 5.54
CA GLY A 214 -10.94 4.90 6.61
C GLY A 214 -10.50 5.65 7.88
N GLY A 215 -9.28 6.18 7.93
CA GLY A 215 -8.76 6.91 9.08
C GLY A 215 -8.34 6.03 10.26
N PHE A 216 -8.24 4.71 10.06
CA PHE A 216 -7.95 3.72 11.11
C PHE A 216 -6.65 4.01 11.88
N TYR A 217 -5.63 4.51 11.16
CA TYR A 217 -4.32 4.80 11.74
C TYR A 217 -4.21 6.18 12.43
N THR A 218 -5.33 6.83 12.74
CA THR A 218 -5.35 8.12 13.45
C THR A 218 -5.16 7.90 14.95
N ASN A 219 -4.24 8.65 15.56
CA ASN A 219 -3.89 8.57 16.98
C ASN A 219 -3.45 7.19 17.48
N ILE A 220 -2.76 6.43 16.63
CA ILE A 220 -2.26 5.08 16.98
C ILE A 220 -0.81 5.17 17.45
N ILE A 221 -0.51 4.59 18.62
CA ILE A 221 0.84 4.58 19.17
C ILE A 221 1.71 3.47 18.59
N PHE A 222 3.02 3.72 18.51
CA PHE A 222 4.04 2.68 18.38
C PHE A 222 4.16 1.97 19.72
N HIS A 223 3.40 0.89 19.89
CA HIS A 223 3.28 0.18 21.17
C HIS A 223 4.47 -0.73 21.47
N ARG A 224 5.34 -0.99 20.48
CA ARG A 224 6.53 -1.83 20.61
C ARG A 224 7.67 -1.36 19.72
N VAL A 225 8.85 -1.21 20.30
CA VAL A 225 10.09 -0.80 19.61
C VAL A 225 11.22 -1.74 20.02
N VAL A 226 11.67 -2.57 19.08
CA VAL A 226 12.82 -3.46 19.28
C VAL A 226 13.99 -2.90 18.49
N ALA A 227 14.73 -1.99 19.11
CA ALA A 227 15.83 -1.28 18.45
C ALA A 227 16.91 -2.26 17.95
N GLN A 228 17.21 -3.29 18.74
CA GLN A 228 18.21 -4.31 18.45
C GLN A 228 17.78 -5.68 19.02
N LEU A 229 18.16 -6.76 18.34
CA LEU A 229 18.13 -8.12 18.87
C LEU A 229 19.24 -8.31 19.91
N ALA A 230 19.20 -9.45 20.61
CA ALA A 230 20.23 -9.80 21.60
C ALA A 230 21.66 -9.85 21.04
N ASP A 231 21.81 -10.04 19.71
CA ASP A 231 23.09 -10.03 19.01
C ASP A 231 23.48 -8.65 18.44
N GLY A 232 22.74 -7.59 18.81
CA GLY A 232 23.00 -6.21 18.41
C GLY A 232 22.43 -5.81 17.04
N ARG A 233 21.83 -6.74 16.28
CA ARG A 233 21.27 -6.41 14.96
C ARG A 233 19.97 -5.63 15.07
N PRO A 234 19.77 -4.55 14.30
CA PRO A 234 18.54 -3.77 14.34
C PRO A 234 17.32 -4.55 13.88
N PHE A 235 16.21 -4.47 14.62
CA PHE A 235 15.04 -5.31 14.33
C PHE A 235 13.86 -4.55 13.73
N VAL A 236 12.91 -4.08 14.56
CA VAL A 236 11.64 -3.53 14.07
C VAL A 236 11.05 -2.46 15.00
N ILE A 237 10.25 -1.58 14.43
CA ILE A 237 9.30 -0.73 15.16
C ILE A 237 7.87 -1.11 14.77
N GLN A 238 6.98 -1.33 15.73
CA GLN A 238 5.65 -1.90 15.51
C GLN A 238 4.53 -0.95 15.95
N VAL A 239 3.46 -0.90 15.13
CA VAL A 239 2.32 0.01 15.25
C VAL A 239 1.05 -0.65 14.69
N GLY A 240 -0.09 0.04 14.74
CA GLY A 240 -1.32 -0.42 14.07
C GLY A 240 -2.31 -1.18 14.96
N ASP A 241 -2.13 -1.08 16.29
CA ASP A 241 -3.09 -1.55 17.28
C ASP A 241 -3.87 -0.35 17.88
N PRO A 242 -5.18 -0.21 17.60
CA PRO A 242 -6.05 0.82 18.21
C PRO A 242 -6.16 0.79 19.71
N SER A 243 -6.01 -0.38 20.33
CA SER A 243 -6.03 -0.52 21.79
C SER A 243 -4.70 -0.10 22.42
N GLY A 244 -3.61 -0.10 21.64
CA GLY A 244 -2.26 0.12 22.13
C GLY A 244 -1.72 -0.97 23.06
N THR A 245 -2.38 -2.14 23.14
CA THR A 245 -2.01 -3.25 24.04
C THR A 245 -1.04 -4.26 23.41
N GLY A 246 -0.94 -4.25 22.08
CA GLY A 246 -0.26 -5.27 21.25
C GLY A 246 -1.18 -6.40 20.78
N SER A 247 -2.45 -6.44 21.21
CA SER A 247 -3.40 -7.53 20.90
C SER A 247 -4.65 -7.09 20.12
N GLY A 248 -4.81 -5.79 19.83
CA GLY A 248 -5.95 -5.32 19.05
C GLY A 248 -5.75 -5.46 17.54
N GLY A 249 -6.78 -5.10 16.78
CA GLY A 249 -6.80 -5.24 15.32
C GLY A 249 -8.02 -4.56 14.70
N PRO A 250 -8.30 -4.80 13.40
CA PRO A 250 -9.38 -4.14 12.68
C PRO A 250 -10.74 -4.84 12.83
N GLY A 251 -10.83 -5.88 13.68
CA GLY A 251 -12.04 -6.69 13.86
C GLY A 251 -12.17 -7.85 12.86
N TYR A 252 -11.20 -8.04 11.98
CA TYR A 252 -11.12 -9.15 11.04
C TYR A 252 -9.65 -9.57 10.83
N ALA A 253 -9.46 -10.72 10.19
CA ALA A 253 -8.17 -11.26 9.79
C ALA A 253 -8.11 -11.47 8.26
N ILE A 254 -6.91 -11.40 7.71
CA ILE A 254 -6.59 -11.81 6.34
C ILE A 254 -5.44 -12.82 6.36
N ASP A 255 -5.47 -13.74 5.40
CA ASP A 255 -4.50 -14.83 5.27
C ASP A 255 -3.07 -14.33 5.04
N LEU A 256 -2.09 -15.20 5.29
CA LEU A 256 -0.70 -14.92 4.92
C LEU A 256 -0.54 -14.90 3.39
N GLU A 257 -0.45 -13.70 2.83
CA GLU A 257 -0.03 -13.51 1.45
C GLU A 257 1.51 -13.63 1.37
N LYS A 258 2.00 -14.71 0.78
CA LYS A 258 3.45 -14.95 0.60
C LYS A 258 4.05 -13.86 -0.29
N SER A 259 4.87 -12.99 0.31
CA SER A 259 5.52 -11.88 -0.37
C SER A 259 6.92 -12.23 -0.89
N THR A 260 7.28 -11.66 -2.03
CA THR A 260 8.63 -11.70 -2.62
C THR A 260 9.49 -10.50 -2.20
N LEU A 261 8.94 -9.53 -1.48
CA LEU A 261 9.66 -8.34 -1.02
C LEU A 261 10.54 -8.69 0.19
N PRO A 262 11.88 -8.55 0.11
CA PRO A 262 12.74 -8.83 1.26
C PRO A 262 12.50 -7.83 2.39
N HIS A 263 12.57 -8.28 3.64
CA HIS A 263 12.50 -7.44 4.82
C HIS A 263 13.80 -6.66 5.01
N ASP A 264 13.94 -5.54 4.31
CA ASP A 264 15.06 -4.59 4.39
C ASP A 264 14.66 -3.31 5.14
N PHE A 265 15.60 -2.40 5.41
CA PHE A 265 15.33 -1.13 6.08
C PHE A 265 14.19 -0.36 5.41
N GLY A 266 13.22 0.09 6.22
CA GLY A 266 12.07 0.86 5.76
C GLY A 266 10.98 0.02 5.09
N VAL A 267 11.13 -1.30 4.97
CA VAL A 267 10.06 -2.19 4.52
C VAL A 267 8.99 -2.32 5.61
N LEU A 268 7.73 -2.20 5.19
CA LEU A 268 6.55 -2.37 6.03
C LEU A 268 5.98 -3.77 5.81
N SER A 269 5.73 -4.48 6.92
CA SER A 269 5.24 -5.86 6.91
C SER A 269 4.16 -6.06 7.98
N MET A 270 3.29 -7.05 7.77
CA MET A 270 2.20 -7.37 8.69
C MET A 270 2.74 -8.04 9.95
N ALA A 271 2.33 -7.54 11.12
CA ALA A 271 2.37 -8.33 12.33
C ALA A 271 1.12 -9.24 12.39
N ARG A 272 1.23 -10.35 13.12
CA ARG A 272 0.18 -11.37 13.25
C ARG A 272 0.31 -12.13 14.57
N ALA A 273 -0.74 -12.88 14.92
CA ALA A 273 -0.66 -13.85 16.00
C ALA A 273 0.14 -15.10 15.57
N ALA A 274 0.16 -16.12 16.43
CA ALA A 274 0.87 -17.37 16.16
C ALA A 274 0.41 -18.05 14.86
N ASP A 275 -0.90 -18.00 14.60
CA ASP A 275 -1.51 -18.47 13.36
C ASP A 275 -1.10 -17.56 12.18
N PRO A 276 -0.47 -18.09 11.12
CA PRO A 276 -0.08 -17.34 9.93
C PRO A 276 -1.22 -16.53 9.30
N ASP A 277 -2.46 -17.02 9.37
CA ASP A 277 -3.62 -16.44 8.67
C ASP A 277 -4.39 -15.44 9.56
N THR A 278 -3.64 -14.70 10.38
CA THR A 278 -4.17 -13.70 11.32
C THR A 278 -3.58 -12.31 11.12
N ASN A 279 -3.18 -11.98 9.90
CA ASN A 279 -2.81 -10.61 9.58
C ASN A 279 -4.04 -9.70 9.73
N GLY A 280 -3.86 -8.45 10.17
CA GLY A 280 -4.99 -7.54 10.38
C GLY A 280 -4.63 -6.09 10.06
N SER A 281 -4.35 -5.32 11.11
CA SER A 281 -3.96 -3.90 11.01
C SER A 281 -2.61 -3.59 11.64
N GLN A 282 -2.09 -4.50 12.46
CA GLN A 282 -0.78 -4.32 13.08
C GLN A 282 0.31 -4.52 12.02
N VAL A 283 1.24 -3.59 11.98
CA VAL A 283 2.34 -3.55 11.01
C VAL A 283 3.64 -3.20 11.73
N PHE A 284 4.75 -3.62 11.16
CA PHE A 284 6.07 -3.22 11.63
C PHE A 284 6.94 -2.71 10.48
N VAL A 285 7.81 -1.76 10.79
CA VAL A 285 8.85 -1.26 9.89
C VAL A 285 10.17 -1.94 10.25
N CYS A 286 10.79 -2.57 9.26
CA CYS A 286 12.10 -3.21 9.40
C CYS A 286 13.22 -2.19 9.54
N LEU A 287 14.15 -2.45 10.47
CA LEU A 287 15.29 -1.57 10.73
C LEU A 287 16.57 -2.04 10.01
N SER A 288 16.70 -3.30 9.64
CA SER A 288 17.81 -3.74 8.78
C SER A 288 17.56 -5.12 8.20
N LYS A 289 18.11 -5.39 7.00
CA LYS A 289 18.04 -6.72 6.39
C LYS A 289 18.69 -7.80 7.25
N GLU A 290 19.81 -7.50 7.88
CA GLU A 290 20.54 -8.46 8.72
C GLU A 290 19.70 -8.91 9.91
N GLY A 291 18.93 -7.98 10.51
CA GLY A 291 18.05 -8.28 11.64
C GLY A 291 16.69 -8.83 11.24
N THR A 292 16.22 -8.66 10.00
CA THR A 292 14.85 -9.08 9.61
C THR A 292 14.75 -10.08 8.46
N SER A 293 15.83 -10.44 7.77
CA SER A 293 15.83 -11.43 6.67
C SER A 293 15.19 -12.77 7.03
N PHE A 294 15.28 -13.21 8.28
CA PHE A 294 14.63 -14.44 8.70
C PHE A 294 13.09 -14.35 8.63
N LEU A 295 12.50 -13.16 8.57
CA LEU A 295 11.05 -12.98 8.42
C LEU A 295 10.56 -13.21 6.97
N ASP A 296 11.47 -13.26 5.99
CA ASP A 296 11.14 -13.45 4.58
C ASP A 296 10.32 -14.71 4.35
N GLY A 297 9.20 -14.58 3.62
CA GLY A 297 8.24 -15.66 3.36
C GLY A 297 7.40 -16.11 4.57
N ARG A 298 7.69 -15.63 5.79
CA ARG A 298 6.97 -15.97 7.04
C ARG A 298 6.04 -14.87 7.53
N TYR A 299 6.26 -13.65 7.06
CA TYR A 299 5.46 -12.45 7.29
C TYR A 299 5.26 -11.73 5.95
N THR A 300 4.11 -11.09 5.80
CA THR A 300 3.76 -10.43 4.54
C THR A 300 4.31 -9.00 4.51
N SER A 301 5.44 -8.81 3.84
CA SER A 301 5.99 -7.50 3.47
C SER A 301 5.24 -6.95 2.25
N PHE A 302 4.76 -5.71 2.32
CA PHE A 302 3.82 -5.19 1.30
C PHE A 302 4.02 -3.71 0.93
N ALA A 303 4.92 -2.99 1.59
CA ALA A 303 5.25 -1.62 1.23
C ALA A 303 6.70 -1.29 1.62
N GLN A 304 7.22 -0.19 1.11
CA GLN A 304 8.57 0.30 1.40
C GLN A 304 8.61 1.82 1.54
N ALA A 305 9.33 2.30 2.53
CA ALA A 305 9.52 3.73 2.76
C ALA A 305 10.34 4.35 1.62
N ILE A 306 9.89 5.51 1.16
CA ILE A 306 10.52 6.32 0.11
C ILE A 306 10.94 7.70 0.63
N SER A 307 10.58 8.03 1.87
CA SER A 307 11.07 9.18 2.65
C SER A 307 10.94 8.88 4.15
N GLY A 308 11.52 9.72 5.01
CA GLY A 308 11.40 9.58 6.46
C GLY A 308 12.36 8.57 7.10
N ALA A 309 13.52 8.32 6.49
CA ALA A 309 14.54 7.43 7.04
C ALA A 309 15.02 7.87 8.43
N ASP A 310 15.24 9.18 8.61
CA ASP A 310 15.61 9.78 9.88
C ASP A 310 14.50 9.65 10.92
N VAL A 311 13.23 9.75 10.51
CA VAL A 311 12.06 9.57 11.39
C VAL A 311 11.97 8.13 11.89
N ILE A 312 12.17 7.14 11.00
CA ILE A 312 12.22 5.72 11.37
C ILE A 312 13.31 5.49 12.43
N LEU A 313 14.51 6.05 12.22
CA LEU A 313 15.62 5.91 13.17
C LEU A 313 15.36 6.64 14.49
N LYS A 314 14.75 7.83 14.47
CA LYS A 314 14.33 8.57 15.68
C LYS A 314 13.35 7.75 16.52
N ILE A 315 12.35 7.14 15.89
CA ILE A 315 11.39 6.26 16.58
C ILE A 315 12.10 5.04 17.15
N ALA A 316 13.06 4.46 16.44
CA ALA A 316 13.83 3.30 16.93
C ALA A 316 14.74 3.61 18.13
N GLN A 317 15.03 4.88 18.42
CA GLN A 317 15.93 5.32 19.50
C GLN A 317 15.19 5.71 20.79
N VAL A 318 13.86 5.61 20.85
CA VAL A 318 13.11 5.96 22.06
C VAL A 318 13.40 4.98 23.20
N ALA A 319 13.35 5.47 24.43
CA ALA A 319 13.55 4.64 25.61
C ALA A 319 12.34 3.69 25.81
N VAL A 320 12.62 2.41 26.04
CA VAL A 320 11.63 1.34 26.22
C VAL A 320 11.77 0.67 27.58
N ASP A 321 10.69 0.05 28.05
CA ASP A 321 10.68 -0.82 29.22
C ASP A 321 11.19 -2.24 28.89
N GLY A 322 11.14 -3.14 29.87
CA GLY A 322 11.58 -4.53 29.70
C GLY A 322 10.73 -5.38 28.76
N ASN A 323 9.60 -4.86 28.26
CA ASN A 323 8.71 -5.52 27.29
C ASN A 323 8.77 -4.83 25.92
N ASP A 324 9.83 -4.06 25.65
CA ASP A 324 10.01 -3.27 24.42
C ASP A 324 8.95 -2.17 24.22
N ARG A 325 8.18 -1.80 25.26
CA ARG A 325 7.18 -0.74 25.18
C ARG A 325 7.83 0.61 25.47
N PRO A 326 7.70 1.62 24.60
CA PRO A 326 8.21 2.96 24.90
C PRO A 326 7.58 3.57 26.16
N PHE A 327 8.38 4.27 26.97
CA PHE A 327 7.87 5.03 28.13
C PHE A 327 6.99 6.20 27.71
N ASP A 328 7.38 6.88 26.62
CA ASP A 328 6.60 7.93 25.95
C ASP A 328 6.41 7.52 24.48
N PRO A 329 5.36 6.74 24.16
CA PRO A 329 5.16 6.19 22.83
C PRO A 329 5.01 7.25 21.74
N PRO A 330 5.86 7.24 20.70
CA PRO A 330 5.56 7.96 19.47
C PRO A 330 4.20 7.52 18.93
N MET A 331 3.54 8.40 18.18
CA MET A 331 2.22 8.10 17.64
C MET A 331 2.07 8.55 16.20
N ILE A 332 1.27 7.82 15.43
CA ILE A 332 0.71 8.29 14.17
C ILE A 332 -0.39 9.29 14.51
N ARG A 333 -0.18 10.55 14.18
CA ARG A 333 -1.21 11.60 14.30
C ARG A 333 -2.28 11.40 13.25
N ARG A 334 -1.86 11.09 12.03
CA ARG A 334 -2.75 10.82 10.89
C ARG A 334 -1.99 10.03 9.82
N ALA A 335 -2.70 9.17 9.10
CA ALA A 335 -2.25 8.63 7.83
C ALA A 335 -3.26 9.00 6.74
N PHE A 336 -2.77 9.22 5.52
CA PHE A 336 -3.63 9.47 4.34
C PHE A 336 -2.95 8.96 3.08
N LEU A 337 -3.74 8.79 2.02
CA LEU A 337 -3.26 8.37 0.71
C LEU A 337 -3.09 9.60 -0.19
N ARG A 338 -2.07 9.58 -1.04
CA ARG A 338 -1.91 10.51 -2.16
C ARG A 338 -1.62 9.71 -3.42
N ASP A 339 -2.01 10.27 -4.57
CA ASP A 339 -1.69 9.66 -5.86
C ASP A 339 -0.17 9.56 -6.05
N ALA A 340 0.28 8.41 -6.55
CA ALA A 340 1.69 8.18 -6.81
C ALA A 340 2.19 9.07 -7.97
N PRO A 341 3.47 9.46 -7.98
CA PRO A 341 4.03 10.11 -9.16
C PRO A 341 4.05 9.13 -10.36
N PRO A 342 4.12 9.65 -11.60
CA PRO A 342 4.37 8.83 -12.77
C PRO A 342 5.61 7.95 -12.58
N ILE A 343 5.63 6.77 -13.21
CA ILE A 343 6.69 5.76 -13.01
C ILE A 343 8.12 6.36 -13.08
N PRO A 344 8.49 7.19 -14.08
CA PRO A 344 9.84 7.75 -14.17
C PRO A 344 10.19 8.76 -13.07
N GLU A 345 9.20 9.34 -12.39
CA GLU A 345 9.38 10.36 -11.34
C GLU A 345 9.32 9.76 -9.93
N ARG A 346 9.21 8.43 -9.80
CA ARG A 346 9.13 7.74 -8.51
C ARG A 346 10.40 7.88 -7.68
N ALA A 347 10.25 8.30 -6.42
CA ALA A 347 11.33 8.30 -5.44
C ALA A 347 11.89 6.89 -5.21
N LEU A 348 13.20 6.77 -5.01
CA LEU A 348 13.81 5.49 -4.63
C LEU A 348 13.51 5.14 -3.17
N PRO A 349 13.53 3.84 -2.80
CA PRO A 349 13.43 3.44 -1.41
C PRO A 349 14.53 4.06 -0.55
N VAL A 350 14.19 4.38 0.69
CA VAL A 350 15.18 4.88 1.65
C VAL A 350 16.25 3.83 1.95
N ARG A 351 17.45 4.29 2.30
CA ARG A 351 18.54 3.45 2.78
C ARG A 351 18.95 3.88 4.17
N ARG A 352 19.35 2.93 5.01
CA ARG A 352 19.76 3.17 6.38
C ARG A 352 20.94 4.16 6.46
N ASP A 353 21.93 3.98 5.61
CA ASP A 353 23.18 4.76 5.63
C ASP A 353 23.03 6.19 5.09
N ALA A 354 21.94 6.48 4.37
CA ALA A 354 21.69 7.83 3.84
C ALA A 354 21.16 8.79 4.93
N ALA A 355 20.70 8.27 6.06
CA ALA A 355 20.12 9.06 7.15
C ALA A 355 21.15 9.58 8.19
N SER A 356 22.42 9.15 8.08
CA SER A 356 23.51 9.56 8.97
C SER A 356 24.35 10.72 8.43
N ALA A 357 24.03 11.28 7.25
CA ALA A 357 24.65 12.51 6.78
C ALA A 357 24.05 13.70 7.55
N PRO A 358 24.81 14.45 8.37
CA PRO A 358 24.31 15.66 8.99
C PRO A 358 23.92 16.64 7.89
N THR A 359 22.69 17.17 7.96
CA THR A 359 22.29 18.35 7.19
C THR A 359 23.14 19.53 7.64
N SER A 360 24.31 19.70 7.02
CA SER A 360 25.09 20.92 7.12
C SER A 360 24.36 21.98 6.31
N ASN A 361 23.58 22.80 7.00
CA ASN A 361 23.26 24.17 6.58
C ASN A 361 22.59 24.90 7.74
N GLU A 362 23.42 25.39 8.65
CA GLU A 362 23.14 26.64 9.35
C GLU A 362 24.40 27.51 9.19
N PRO A 363 24.31 28.67 8.51
CA PRO A 363 25.43 29.59 8.48
C PRO A 363 25.46 30.31 9.83
N ASP A 364 26.58 30.18 10.55
CA ASP A 364 26.92 31.01 11.71
C ASP A 364 26.62 32.49 11.42
N ARG A 365 25.73 33.08 12.22
CA ARG A 365 25.63 34.51 12.43
C ARG A 365 25.30 34.83 13.87
#